data_AF-A0AB36V0P2-F1
#
_entry.id   AF-A0AB36V0P2-F1
#
_cell.length_a   1.000
_cell.length_b   1.000
_cell.length_c   1.000
_cell.angle_alpha   90.00
_cell.angle_beta   90.00
_cell.angle_gamma   90.00
#
_symmetry.space_group_name_H-M   'P 1'
#
loop_
_entity.id
_entity.type
_entity.pdbx_description
1 polymer ?
#
loop_
_entity_poly.entity_id
_entity_poly.type
_entity_poly.pdbx_seq_one_letter_code
_entity_poly.pdbx_strand_id
1 'polypeptide(L)'
;ISDKNKKLAGAKFKIEDLNGKIVGELVTNEEGEVISKDLPIGNYTLVEVEAPKGYELLKDKITVKIEKDAEVEIKIGNKKLPDPMGKMKLVKVDISDKNK
;
A
#
# COMPACT_ATOMS: atom_id res chain seq x y z
N ILE A 1 8.29 6.39 -14.78
CA ILE A 1 6.84 6.49 -15.03
C ILE A 1 6.18 6.23 -13.70
N SER A 2 5.47 7.22 -13.15
CA SER A 2 4.76 7.07 -11.87
C SER A 2 3.42 6.42 -12.19
N ASP A 3 3.38 5.08 -12.17
CA ASP A 3 2.20 4.27 -12.48
C ASP A 3 1.10 4.48 -11.43
N LYS A 4 0.37 5.58 -11.53
CA LYS A 4 -0.78 5.92 -10.67
C LYS A 4 -1.99 4.96 -10.82
N ASN A 5 -1.91 4.00 -11.74
CA ASN A 5 -2.97 3.01 -12.02
C ASN A 5 -2.49 1.55 -11.88
N LYS A 6 -1.31 1.30 -11.29
CA LYS A 6 -0.88 -0.08 -11.06
C LYS A 6 -1.77 -0.71 -9.99
N LYS A 7 -2.50 -1.75 -10.38
CA LYS A 7 -3.30 -2.58 -9.47
C LYS A 7 -2.38 -3.30 -8.48
N LEU A 8 -2.74 -3.26 -7.19
CA LEU A 8 -1.90 -3.79 -6.11
C LEU A 8 -2.61 -4.92 -5.39
N ALA A 9 -2.11 -6.14 -5.58
CA ALA A 9 -2.59 -7.34 -4.91
C ALA A 9 -1.96 -7.53 -3.53
N GLY A 10 -2.71 -8.15 -2.62
CA GLY A 10 -2.23 -8.57 -1.29
C GLY A 10 -2.13 -7.45 -0.26
N ALA A 11 -2.71 -6.27 -0.51
CA ALA A 11 -2.90 -5.27 0.54
C ALA A 11 -3.95 -5.79 1.53
N LYS A 12 -3.67 -5.75 2.83
CA LYS A 12 -4.63 -6.13 3.88
C LYS A 12 -5.10 -4.89 4.62
N PHE A 13 -6.41 -4.72 4.70
CA PHE A 13 -7.07 -3.67 5.44
C PHE A 13 -7.95 -4.24 6.54
N LYS A 14 -8.03 -3.54 7.66
CA LYS A 14 -9.04 -3.75 8.70
C LYS A 14 -10.09 -2.66 8.61
N ILE A 15 -11.33 -3.04 8.84
CA ILE A 15 -12.46 -2.13 8.95
C ILE A 15 -12.75 -1.93 10.44
N GLU A 16 -12.54 -0.71 10.92
CA GLU A 16 -12.87 -0.28 12.28
C GLU A 16 -14.20 0.49 12.27
N ASP A 17 -15.06 0.26 13.26
CA ASP A 17 -16.23 1.10 13.51
C ASP A 17 -15.86 2.41 14.22
N LEU A 18 -16.86 3.27 14.50
CA LEU A 18 -16.68 4.52 15.25
C LEU A 18 -16.08 4.34 16.65
N ASN A 19 -16.17 3.14 17.24
CA ASN A 19 -15.60 2.82 18.55
C ASN A 19 -14.19 2.23 18.45
N GLY A 20 -13.64 2.11 17.24
CA GLY A 20 -12.35 1.45 16.98
C GLY A 20 -12.42 -0.08 17.03
N LYS A 21 -13.62 -0.68 17.03
CA LYS A 21 -13.78 -2.13 16.99
C LYS A 21 -13.59 -2.63 15.56
N ILE A 22 -12.77 -3.67 15.41
CA ILE A 22 -12.61 -4.35 14.11
C ILE A 22 -13.90 -5.11 13.79
N VAL A 23 -14.56 -4.72 12.70
CA VAL A 23 -15.81 -5.32 12.21
C VAL A 23 -15.61 -6.13 10.93
N GLY A 24 -14.44 -6.02 10.29
CA GLY A 24 -14.10 -6.78 9.09
C GLY A 24 -12.64 -6.65 8.69
N GLU A 25 -12.24 -7.50 7.74
CA GLU A 25 -10.93 -7.50 7.11
C GLU A 25 -11.11 -7.63 5.59
N LEU A 26 -10.26 -6.95 4.83
CA LEU A 26 -10.27 -6.91 3.38
C LEU A 26 -8.88 -7.23 2.86
N VAL A 27 -8.79 -8.04 1.80
CA VAL A 27 -7.54 -8.34 1.12
C VAL A 27 -7.73 -8.12 -0.37
N THR A 28 -6.88 -7.27 -0.98
CA THR A 28 -6.97 -7.01 -2.42
C THR A 28 -6.54 -8.23 -3.23
N ASN A 29 -7.33 -8.57 -4.25
CA ASN A 29 -7.07 -9.66 -5.19
C ASN A 29 -5.99 -9.29 -6.22
N GLU A 30 -5.73 -10.17 -7.18
CA GLU A 30 -4.73 -9.94 -8.25
C GLU A 30 -5.04 -8.72 -9.14
N GLU A 31 -6.31 -8.33 -9.22
CA GLU A 31 -6.79 -7.14 -9.94
C GLU A 31 -6.75 -5.86 -9.07
N GLY A 32 -6.23 -5.97 -7.84
CA GLY A 32 -6.12 -4.87 -6.88
C GLY A 32 -7.47 -4.43 -6.32
N GLU A 33 -8.47 -5.31 -6.33
CA GLU A 33 -9.84 -5.04 -5.94
C GLU A 33 -10.27 -5.92 -4.78
N VAL A 34 -11.20 -5.41 -3.98
CA VAL A 34 -11.83 -6.16 -2.89
C VAL A 34 -13.19 -5.56 -2.61
N ILE A 35 -14.18 -6.43 -2.38
CA ILE A 35 -15.53 -6.05 -1.98
C ILE A 35 -15.71 -6.46 -0.52
N SER A 36 -16.16 -5.53 0.32
CA SER A 36 -16.49 -5.86 1.70
C SER A 36 -17.77 -6.69 1.78
N LYS A 37 -17.91 -7.47 2.85
CA LYS A 37 -19.23 -7.98 3.24
C LYS A 37 -20.21 -6.83 3.48
N ASP A 38 -21.50 -7.16 3.55
CA ASP A 38 -22.53 -6.20 3.94
C ASP A 38 -22.22 -5.58 5.30
N LEU A 39 -22.16 -4.25 5.33
CA LEU A 39 -21.96 -3.46 6.54
C LEU A 39 -23.20 -2.60 6.79
N PRO A 40 -23.67 -2.47 8.04
CA PRO A 40 -24.71 -1.51 8.39
C PRO A 40 -24.33 -0.08 7.99
N ILE A 41 -25.34 0.74 7.72
CA ILE A 41 -25.17 2.18 7.49
C ILE A 41 -24.43 2.79 8.68
N GLY A 42 -23.38 3.55 8.40
CA GLY A 42 -22.51 4.08 9.44
C GLY A 42 -21.19 4.64 8.90
N ASN A 43 -20.36 5.12 9.82
CA ASN A 43 -19.01 5.56 9.51
C ASN A 43 -18.02 4.47 9.94
N TYR A 44 -17.07 4.19 9.07
CA TYR A 44 -16.02 3.22 9.29
C TYR A 44 -14.66 3.80 8.93
N THR A 45 -13.63 3.18 9.46
CA THR A 45 -12.26 3.55 9.18
C THR A 45 -11.51 2.33 8.66
N LEU A 46 -10.95 2.47 7.47
CA LEU A 46 -10.06 1.49 6.86
C LEU A 46 -8.63 1.78 7.32
N VAL A 47 -7.99 0.76 7.88
CA VAL A 47 -6.60 0.81 8.33
C VAL A 47 -5.83 -0.25 7.58
N GLU A 48 -4.83 0.16 6.79
CA GLU A 48 -3.92 -0.79 6.16
C GLU A 48 -3.05 -1.43 7.23
N VAL A 49 -3.09 -2.76 7.34
CA VAL A 49 -2.28 -3.53 8.30
C VAL A 49 -1.11 -4.24 7.64
N GLU A 50 -1.21 -4.49 6.34
CA GLU A 50 -0.15 -5.10 5.54
C GLU A 50 -0.14 -4.47 4.15
N ALA A 51 0.97 -3.86 3.79
CA ALA A 51 1.15 -3.31 2.45
C ALA A 51 1.47 -4.40 1.43
N PRO A 52 1.11 -4.19 0.15
CA PRO A 52 1.58 -4.99 -0.95
C PRO A 52 3.11 -5.08 -0.99
N LYS A 53 3.62 -6.21 -1.50
CA LYS A 53 5.06 -6.43 -1.65
C LYS A 53 5.72 -5.31 -2.47
N GLY A 54 6.72 -4.66 -1.90
CA GLY A 54 7.47 -3.58 -2.55
C GLY A 54 6.86 -2.18 -2.40
N TYR A 55 5.86 -2.02 -1.53
CA TYR A 55 5.21 -0.75 -1.22
C TYR A 55 5.33 -0.40 0.26
N GLU A 56 5.27 0.88 0.56
CA GLU A 56 5.22 1.41 1.93
C GLU A 56 3.82 1.17 2.52
N LEU A 57 3.77 0.81 3.80
CA LEU A 57 2.52 0.75 4.58
C LEU A 57 1.94 2.15 4.74
N LEU A 58 0.66 2.29 4.41
CA LEU A 58 -0.10 3.50 4.62
C LEU A 58 -0.20 3.79 6.12
N LYS A 59 0.23 4.98 6.50
CA LYS A 59 0.11 5.49 7.87
C LYS A 59 -1.22 6.20 8.09
N ASP A 60 -1.80 6.71 7.01
CA ASP A 60 -3.05 7.44 7.03
C ASP A 60 -4.23 6.46 7.10
N LYS A 61 -5.16 6.75 8.01
CA LYS A 61 -6.44 6.05 8.12
C LYS A 61 -7.42 6.64 7.12
N ILE A 62 -8.25 5.79 6.52
CA ILE A 62 -9.20 6.20 5.47
C ILE A 62 -10.61 6.06 6.00
N THR A 63 -11.32 7.17 6.12
CA THR A 63 -12.70 7.16 6.62
C THR A 63 -13.69 6.99 5.48
N VAL A 64 -14.62 6.05 5.64
CA VAL A 64 -15.73 5.81 4.71
C VAL A 64 -17.06 5.95 5.43
N LYS A 65 -18.03 6.56 4.76
CA LYS A 65 -19.43 6.58 5.20
C LYS A 65 -20.23 5.68 4.28
N ILE A 66 -20.85 4.64 4.86
CA ILE A 66 -21.79 3.76 4.16
C ILE A 66 -23.18 4.35 4.33
N GLU A 67 -23.84 4.63 3.22
CA GLU A 67 -25.22 5.16 3.16
C GLU A 67 -26.16 4.15 2.50
N LYS A 68 -27.47 4.31 2.70
CA LYS A 68 -28.47 3.39 2.17
C LYS A 68 -28.45 3.41 0.64
N ASP A 69 -28.48 2.22 0.02
CA ASP A 69 -28.59 2.03 -1.43
C ASP A 69 -27.44 2.66 -2.25
N ALA A 70 -26.29 2.93 -1.63
CA ALA A 70 -25.10 3.50 -2.27
C ALA A 70 -23.91 2.53 -2.22
N GLU A 71 -23.38 2.15 -3.38
CA GLU A 71 -22.08 1.50 -3.49
C GLU A 71 -20.99 2.57 -3.43
N VAL A 72 -20.10 2.46 -2.45
CA VAL A 72 -19.02 3.44 -2.25
C VAL A 72 -17.72 2.88 -2.81
N GLU A 73 -17.29 3.38 -3.96
CA GLU A 73 -15.97 3.08 -4.53
C GLU A 73 -14.90 3.98 -3.91
N ILE A 74 -13.83 3.38 -3.35
CA ILE A 74 -12.69 4.11 -2.78
C ILE A 74 -11.42 3.67 -3.48
N LYS A 75 -10.63 4.65 -3.96
CA LYS A 75 -9.31 4.41 -4.54
C LYS A 75 -8.22 4.79 -3.57
N ILE A 76 -7.40 3.81 -3.22
CA ILE A 76 -6.31 3.93 -2.26
C ILE A 76 -5.01 3.60 -2.99
N GLY A 77 -4.01 4.47 -2.87
CA GLY A 77 -2.71 4.27 -3.51
C GLY A 77 -1.58 4.20 -2.51
N ASN A 78 -0.67 3.22 -2.65
CA ASN A 78 0.54 3.12 -1.84
C ASN A 78 1.74 3.74 -2.54
N LYS A 79 2.67 4.27 -1.74
CA LYS A 79 3.97 4.72 -2.23
C LYS A 79 4.89 3.52 -2.45
N LYS A 80 5.46 3.39 -3.66
CA LYS A 80 6.44 2.32 -3.97
C LYS A 80 7.69 2.53 -3.12
N LEU A 81 8.23 1.46 -2.54
CA LEU A 81 9.54 1.50 -1.89
C LEU A 81 10.62 1.82 -2.94
N PRO A 82 11.66 2.60 -2.58
CA PRO A 82 12.78 2.81 -3.47
C PRO A 82 13.43 1.46 -3.80
N ASP A 83 13.73 1.23 -5.07
CA ASP A 83 14.47 0.04 -5.47
C ASP A 83 15.83 0.03 -4.73
N PRO A 84 16.29 -1.11 -4.20
CA PRO A 84 17.55 -1.20 -3.46
C PRO A 84 18.73 -0.99 -4.43
N MET A 85 19.04 0.28 -4.70
CA MET A 85 20.10 0.68 -5.61
C MET A 85 21.32 1.11 -4.81
N GLY A 86 22.39 0.32 -4.89
CA GLY A 86 23.74 0.72 -4.48
C GLY A 86 24.51 1.33 -5.65
N LYS A 87 25.44 2.25 -5.37
CA LYS A 87 26.41 2.74 -6.37
C LYS A 87 27.75 2.05 -6.12
N MET A 88 28.28 1.35 -7.12
CA MET A 88 29.64 0.81 -7.07
C MET A 88 30.57 1.76 -7.83
N LYS A 89 31.64 2.24 -7.18
CA LYS A 89 32.74 2.95 -7.84
C LYS A 89 33.93 2.01 -7.94
N LEU A 90 34.27 1.63 -9.17
CA LEU A 90 35.52 0.92 -9.46
C LEU A 90 36.58 1.95 -9.89
N VAL A 91 37.72 1.97 -9.19
CA VAL A 91 38.92 2.67 -9.65
C VAL A 91 39.99 1.62 -9.89
N LYS A 92 40.33 1.38 -11.16
CA LYS A 92 41.46 0.53 -11.52
C LYS A 92 42.70 1.41 -11.57
N VAL A 93 43.61 1.22 -10.61
CA VAL A 93 44.95 1.81 -10.66
C VAL A 93 45.90 0.88 -11.42
N ASP A 94 46.93 1.46 -12.01
CA ASP A 94 48.05 0.72 -12.62
C ASP A 94 48.95 0.14 -11.52
N ILE A 95 49.58 -1.02 -11.75
CA ILE A 95 50.55 -1.63 -10.81
C ILE A 95 51.96 -1.05 -11.00
N SER A 96 52.16 -0.21 -12.00
CA SER A 96 53.41 0.50 -12.26
C SER A 96 53.54 1.75 -11.39
N ASP A 97 53.30 1.62 -10.09
CA ASP A 97 53.97 2.47 -9.11
C ASP A 97 55.38 1.88 -8.88
N LYS A 98 56.20 1.96 -9.94
CA LYS A 98 57.65 1.82 -9.84
C LYS A 98 58.24 3.18 -10.15
N ASN A 99 58.34 3.97 -9.09
CA ASN A 99 59.47 4.82 -8.72
C ASN A 99 60.21 5.59 -9.83
N LYS A 100 60.14 6.92 -9.67
CA LYS A 100 61.20 7.90 -9.92
C LYS A 100 61.43 8.38 -11.36
#